data_AF-A0A7W1HMU8-F1
#
_entry.id   AF-A0A7W1HMU8-F1
#
_cell.length_a   1.000
_cell.length_b   1.000
_cell.length_c   1.000
_cell.angle_alpha   90.00
_cell.angle_beta   90.00
_cell.angle_gamma   90.00
#
_symmetry.space_group_name_H-M   'P 1'
#
loop_
_entity.id
_entity.type
_entity.pdbx_description
1 polymer ?
#
loop_
_entity_poly.entity_id
_entity_poly.type
_entity_poly.pdbx_seq_one_letter_code
_entity_poly.pdbx_strand_id
1 'polypeptide(L)' 'MIDKRVASAAKAVSDIFDGATIMIGGFGEAGSPVELIHALIDQGATNLTTIS' A
#
# COMPACT_ATOMS: atom_id res chain seq x y z
N MET A 1 -21.97 -9.47 -9.04
CA MET A 1 -21.26 -8.64 -8.03
C MET A 1 -19.80 -9.08 -8.01
N ILE A 2 -18.83 -8.16 -7.99
CA ILE A 2 -17.39 -8.48 -8.04
C ILE A 2 -16.87 -8.74 -6.62
N ASP A 3 -16.09 -9.81 -6.43
CA ASP A 3 -15.33 -10.04 -5.20
C ASP A 3 -14.03 -9.23 -5.23
N LYS A 4 -13.76 -8.46 -4.17
CA LYS A 4 -12.58 -7.60 -4.02
C LYS A 4 -11.65 -8.07 -2.90
N ARG A 5 -11.94 -9.22 -2.27
CA ARG A 5 -11.09 -9.75 -1.21
C ARG A 5 -9.78 -10.25 -1.81
N VAL A 6 -8.69 -10.03 -1.08
CA VAL A 6 -7.36 -10.56 -1.40
C VAL A 6 -6.85 -11.36 -0.19
N ALA A 7 -6.01 -12.36 -0.46
CA ALA A 7 -5.61 -13.34 0.55
C ALA A 7 -4.66 -12.80 1.64
N SER A 8 -3.95 -11.69 1.37
CA SER A 8 -3.00 -11.09 2.31
C SER A 8 -2.66 -9.64 1.94
N ALA A 9 -2.04 -8.90 2.87
CA ALA A 9 -1.51 -7.56 2.63
C ALA A 9 -0.43 -7.56 1.53
N ALA A 10 0.48 -8.55 1.55
CA ALA A 10 1.47 -8.75 0.50
C ALA A 10 0.82 -8.91 -0.90
N LYS A 11 -0.31 -9.63 -0.98
CA LYS A 11 -1.03 -9.75 -2.25
C LYS A 11 -1.78 -8.46 -2.64
N ALA A 12 -2.20 -7.67 -1.66
CA ALA A 12 -2.86 -6.38 -1.91
C ALA A 12 -1.93 -5.35 -2.55
N VAL A 13 -0.63 -5.41 -2.23
CA VAL A 13 0.38 -4.45 -2.72
C VAL A 13 1.22 -4.98 -3.88
N SER A 14 1.00 -6.23 -4.34
CA SER A 14 1.90 -6.91 -5.30
C SER A 14 2.06 -6.21 -6.64
N ASP A 15 1.10 -5.37 -7.00
CA ASP A 15 1.02 -4.75 -8.32
C ASP A 15 1.60 -3.32 -8.30
N ILE A 16 2.12 -2.86 -7.15
CA ILE A 16 2.82 -1.59 -7.01
C ILE A 16 4.26 -1.75 -7.52
N PHE A 17 4.64 -0.92 -8.47
CA PHE A 17 5.94 -0.96 -9.15
C PHE A 17 6.82 0.23 -8.77
N ASP A 18 8.11 0.16 -9.06
CA ASP A 18 9.06 1.25 -8.84
C ASP A 18 8.60 2.54 -9.55
N GLY A 19 8.66 3.68 -8.86
CA GLY A 19 8.22 4.95 -9.45
C GLY A 19 6.71 5.21 -9.38
N ALA A 20 5.92 4.33 -8.77
CA ALA A 20 4.48 4.53 -8.66
C ALA A 20 4.12 5.75 -7.78
N THR A 21 3.03 6.43 -8.14
CA THR A 21 2.40 7.44 -7.28
C THR A 21 1.28 6.79 -6.48
N ILE A 22 1.37 6.87 -5.15
CA ILE A 22 0.42 6.27 -4.22
C ILE A 22 -0.17 7.31 -3.27
N MET A 23 -1.42 7.10 -2.86
CA MET A 23 -2.08 7.88 -1.82
C MET A 23 -2.13 7.08 -0.53
N ILE A 24 -1.65 7.66 0.56
CA ILE A 24 -1.73 7.08 1.91
C ILE A 24 -2.78 7.86 2.68
N GLY A 25 -3.86 7.18 3.08
CA GLY A 25 -4.91 7.76 3.89
C GLY A 25 -4.52 7.81 5.37
N GLY A 26 -5.27 8.60 6.15
CA GLY A 26 -5.09 8.79 7.59
C GLY A 26 -4.87 10.24 7.96
N PHE A 27 -4.86 10.54 9.27
CA PHE A 27 -4.50 11.85 9.81
C PHE A 27 -3.66 11.68 11.06
N GLY A 28 -2.35 11.94 10.96
CA GLY A 28 -1.39 11.49 11.96
C GLY A 28 -1.44 9.96 12.08
N GLU A 29 -1.57 9.45 13.30
CA GLU A 29 -1.70 8.01 13.55
C GLU A 29 -3.11 7.46 13.29
N ALA A 30 -4.13 8.31 13.26
CA ALA A 30 -5.52 7.87 13.12
C ALA A 30 -5.80 7.42 11.68
N GLY A 31 -6.11 6.13 11.50
CA GLY A 31 -6.47 5.57 10.19
C GLY A 31 -5.27 5.30 9.26
N SER A 32 -4.03 5.39 9.76
CA SER A 32 -2.84 5.03 9.00
C SER A 32 -2.87 3.54 8.60
N PRO A 33 -2.65 3.19 7.33
CA PRO A 33 -2.69 1.80 6.86
C PRO A 33 -1.38 1.06 7.16
N VAL A 34 -1.00 0.97 8.44
CA VAL A 34 0.32 0.48 8.91
C VAL A 34 0.69 -0.88 8.32
N GLU A 35 -0.24 -1.84 8.30
CA GLU A 35 0.05 -3.18 7.77
C GLU A 35 0.31 -3.19 6.25
N LEU A 36 -0.33 -2.29 5.49
CA LEU A 36 -0.05 -2.15 4.07
C LEU A 36 1.28 -1.43 3.82
N ILE A 37 1.67 -0.51 4.70
CA ILE A 37 2.98 0.15 4.64
C ILE A 37 4.09 -0.87 4.89
N HIS A 38 3.96 -1.71 5.92
CA HIS A 38 4.93 -2.79 6.17
C HIS A 38 4.98 -3.77 4.99
N ALA A 39 3.83 -4.20 4.47
CA ALA A 39 3.80 -5.09 3.31
C ALA A 39 4.45 -4.46 2.05
N LEU A 40 4.30 -3.15 1.86
CA LEU A 40 4.94 -2.43 0.75
C LEU A 40 6.46 -2.31 0.94
N ILE A 41 6.93 -2.11 2.17
CA ILE A 41 8.35 -2.15 2.52
C ILE A 41 8.93 -3.54 2.21
N ASP A 42 8.24 -4.60 2.64
CA ASP A 42 8.67 -5.98 2.38
C ASP A 42 8.62 -6.33 0.88
N GLN A 43 7.66 -5.78 0.14
CA GLN A 43 7.52 -5.97 -1.31
C GLN A 43 8.66 -5.28 -2.09
N GLY A 44 9.20 -4.18 -1.58
CA GLY A 44 10.47 -3.60 -2.01
C GLY A 44 10.41 -2.60 -3.16
N ALA A 45 9.24 -2.08 -3.54
CA ALA A 45 9.16 -1.00 -4.52
C ALA A 45 9.88 0.27 -4.05
N THR A 46 10.59 0.89 -4.98
CA THR A 46 11.46 2.05 -4.75
C THR A 46 11.00 3.26 -5.57
N ASN A 47 11.57 4.43 -5.28
CA ASN A 47 11.28 5.68 -5.98
C ASN A 47 9.78 6.08 -6.00
N LEU A 48 9.04 5.73 -4.94
CA LEU A 48 7.62 6.01 -4.85
C LEU A 48 7.35 7.49 -4.62
N THR A 49 6.30 8.02 -5.28
CA THR A 49 5.75 9.34 -4.97
C THR A 49 4.53 9.17 -4.06
N THR A 50 4.55 9.77 -2.87
CA THR A 50 3.44 9.63 -1.90
C THR A 50 2.62 10.92 -1.79
N ILE A 51 1.30 10.76 -1.72
CA ILE A 51 0.33 11.82 -1.40
C ILE A 51 -0.35 11.44 -0.07
N SER A 52 -0.51 12.38 0.86
CA SER A 52 -1.17 12.17 2.16
C SER A 52 -2.18 13.26 2.45
#